data_AF-A0A924GY91-F1
#
_entry.id   AF-A0A924GY91-F1
#
_cell.length_a   1.000
_cell.length_b   1.000
_cell.length_c   1.000
_cell.angle_alpha   90.00
_cell.angle_beta   90.00
_cell.angle_gamma   90.00
#
_symmetry.space_group_name_H-M   'P 1'
#
loop_
_entity.id
_entity.type
_entity.pdbx_description
1 polymer ?
#
loop_
_entity_poly.entity_id
_entity_poly.type
_entity_poly.pdbx_seq_one_letter_code
_entity_poly.pdbx_strand_id
1 'polypeptide(L)' 'MTQRDVAQVLRVFRDDVQSMHAYAIQDSTGMLKLDAMENPHRLSPELRAELGQRLGAIALN' A
#
# COMPACT_ATOMS: atom_id res chain seq x y z
N MET A 1 -17.91 -0.05 17.67
CA MET A 1 -16.59 -0.03 18.35
C MET A 1 -16.70 0.95 19.50
N THR A 2 -16.59 0.46 20.74
CA THR A 2 -16.70 1.29 21.95
C THR A 2 -15.37 1.98 22.23
N GLN A 3 -15.36 3.02 23.07
CA GLN A 3 -14.13 3.73 23.45
C GLN A 3 -13.10 2.82 24.15
N ARG A 4 -13.58 1.76 24.82
CA ARG A 4 -12.76 0.71 25.44
C ARG A 4 -12.02 -0.14 24.40
N ASP A 5 -12.64 -0.39 23.26
CA ASP A 5 -12.07 -1.18 22.17
C ASP A 5 -10.92 -0.41 21.51
N VAL A 6 -11.08 0.91 21.31
CA VAL A 6 -10.02 1.78 20.75
C VAL A 6 -8.80 1.81 21.67
N ALA A 7 -8.99 2.00 22.98
CA ALA A 7 -7.89 2.02 23.94
C ALA A 7 -7.15 0.67 23.99
N GLN A 8 -7.86 -0.45 23.83
CA GLN A 8 -7.23 -1.76 23.76
C GLN A 8 -6.39 -1.95 22.49
N VAL A 9 -6.89 -1.47 21.34
CA VAL A 9 -6.18 -1.52 20.06
C VAL A 9 -4.94 -0.64 20.07
N LEU A 10 -5.00 0.58 20.63
CA LEU A 10 -3.85 1.48 20.63
C LEU A 10 -2.66 0.96 21.44
N ARG A 11 -2.89 0.11 22.46
CA ARG A 11 -1.81 -0.48 23.28
C ARG A 11 -0.80 -1.35 22.53
N VAL A 12 -1.15 -1.87 21.34
CA VAL A 12 -0.22 -2.69 20.55
C VAL A 12 0.61 -1.87 19.55
N PHE A 13 0.33 -0.58 19.42
CA PHE A 13 1.09 0.31 18.54
C PHE A 13 2.20 1.02 19.31
N ARG A 14 3.36 1.19 18.67
CA ARG A 14 4.47 1.97 19.22
C ARG A 14 4.08 3.46 19.31
N ASP A 15 4.64 4.14 20.31
CA ASP A 15 4.36 5.56 20.56
C ASP A 15 4.73 6.47 19.39
N ASP A 16 5.81 6.16 18.68
CA ASP A 16 6.23 6.92 17.51
C ASP A 16 5.23 6.81 16.36
N VAL A 17 4.72 5.61 16.09
CA VAL A 17 3.68 5.38 15.07
C VAL A 17 2.35 6.04 15.46
N GLN A 18 1.97 5.99 16.74
CA GLN A 18 0.74 6.67 17.22
C GLN A 18 0.84 8.20 17.12
N SER A 19 2.05 8.74 17.19
CA SER A 19 2.32 10.18 17.06
C SER A 19 2.47 10.63 15.61
N MET A 20 2.52 9.70 14.64
CA MET A 20 2.58 10.05 13.23
C MET A 20 1.25 10.67 12.79
N HIS A 21 1.34 11.72 11.97
CA HIS A 21 0.19 12.17 11.21
C HIS A 21 -0.05 11.17 10.09
N ALA A 22 -1.32 10.87 9.80
CA ALA A 22 -1.66 10.02 8.68
C ALA A 22 -1.00 10.57 7.40
N TYR A 23 -0.38 9.68 6.62
CA TYR A 23 0.16 10.05 5.31
C TYR A 23 -1.00 10.54 4.44
N ALA A 24 -0.96 11.81 4.05
CA ALA A 24 -2.06 12.44 3.33
C ALA A 24 -2.06 11.99 1.86
N ILE A 25 -3.06 11.22 1.45
CA ILE A 25 -3.27 10.85 0.06
C ILE A 25 -4.18 11.90 -0.56
N GLN A 26 -3.61 12.82 -1.34
CA GLN A 26 -4.37 13.84 -2.07
C GLN A 26 -5.00 13.24 -3.33
N ASP A 27 -6.16 13.77 -3.74
CA ASP A 27 -6.67 13.51 -5.09
C ASP A 27 -5.66 14.06 -6.11
N SER A 28 -5.25 13.20 -7.03
CA SER A 28 -4.21 13.49 -8.01
C SER A 28 -4.72 13.38 -9.43
N THR A 29 -6.04 13.40 -9.64
CA THR A 29 -6.63 13.35 -10.97
C THR A 29 -6.10 14.50 -11.83
N GLY A 30 -5.49 14.16 -12.98
CA GLY A 30 -4.88 15.16 -13.87
C GLY A 30 -3.47 15.63 -13.46
N MET A 31 -2.88 15.08 -12.40
CA MET A 31 -1.54 15.44 -11.91
C MET A 31 -0.49 14.36 -12.22
N LEU A 32 0.77 14.78 -12.34
CA LEU A 32 1.91 13.84 -12.30
C LEU A 32 2.30 13.59 -10.84
N LYS A 33 2.21 12.34 -10.39
CA LYS A 33 2.56 11.94 -9.01
C LYS A 33 4.07 11.72 -8.89
N LEU A 34 4.70 12.36 -7.90
CA LEU A 34 6.13 12.27 -7.59
C LEU A 34 6.40 12.16 -6.08
N ASP A 35 5.36 11.92 -5.28
CA ASP A 35 5.42 11.84 -3.82
C ASP A 35 5.63 10.42 -3.30
N ALA A 36 5.46 9.41 -4.16
CA ALA A 36 5.70 8.02 -3.85
C ALA A 36 7.08 7.55 -4.35
N MET A 37 7.70 6.65 -3.60
CA MET A 37 8.97 6.01 -3.98
C MET A 37 8.73 4.86 -4.98
N GLU A 38 8.03 5.13 -6.08
CA GLU A 38 7.68 4.14 -7.11
C GLU A 38 8.61 4.19 -8.33
N ASN A 39 8.71 3.08 -9.05
CA ASN A 39 9.41 3.02 -10.32
C ASN A 39 8.44 3.39 -11.46
N PRO A 40 8.69 4.47 -12.24
CA PRO A 40 7.80 4.88 -13.33
C PRO A 40 7.92 3.99 -14.58
N HIS A 41 8.95 3.14 -14.66
CA HIS A 41 9.22 2.32 -15.83
C HIS A 41 8.41 1.02 -15.82
N ARG A 42 7.60 0.84 -16.86
CA ARG A 42 6.85 -0.41 -17.06
C ARG A 42 7.80 -1.54 -17.43
N LEU A 43 7.44 -2.76 -17.02
CA LEU A 43 8.06 -3.98 -17.53
C LEU A 43 7.85 -4.09 -19.05
N SER A 44 8.81 -4.72 -19.74
CA SER A 44 8.68 -5.04 -21.16
C SER A 44 7.51 -6.00 -21.41
N PRO A 45 6.95 -6.05 -22.63
CA PRO A 45 5.83 -6.95 -22.96
C PRO A 45 6.11 -8.43 -22.61
N GLU A 46 7.33 -8.89 -22.84
CA GLU A 46 7.77 -10.26 -22.61
C GLU A 46 7.77 -10.59 -21.12
N LEU A 47 8.34 -9.71 -20.29
CA LEU A 47 8.38 -9.87 -18.83
C LEU A 47 6.98 -9.81 -18.21
N ARG A 48 6.09 -8.99 -18.76
CA ARG A 48 4.68 -8.93 -18.31
C ARG A 48 3.95 -10.24 -18.59
N ALA A 49 4.15 -10.82 -19.77
CA ALA A 49 3.53 -12.09 -20.13
C ALA A 49 4.02 -13.24 -19.25
N GLU A 50 5.33 -13.33 -19.03
CA GLU A 50 5.93 -14.36 -18.18
C GLU A 50 5.46 -14.23 -16.72
N LEU A 51 5.44 -13.01 -16.18
CA LEU A 51 4.93 -12.76 -14.83
C LEU A 51 3.47 -13.18 -14.70
N GLY A 52 2.63 -12.85 -15.69
CA GLY A 52 1.22 -13.24 -15.72
C GLY A 52 1.01 -14.76 -15.69
N GLN A 53 1.76 -15.51 -16.50
CA GLN A 53 1.71 -16.97 -16.52
C GLN A 53 2.10 -17.57 -15.16
N ARG A 54 3.18 -17.05 -14.56
CA ARG A 54 3.65 -17.52 -13.24
C ARG A 54 2.63 -17.24 -12.14
N LEU A 55 2.06 -16.04 -12.11
CA LEU A 55 1.05 -15.67 -11.11
C LEU A 55 -0.26 -16.42 -11.29
N GLY A 56 -0.68 -16.68 -12.54
CA GLY A 56 -1.90 -17.43 -12.85
C GLY A 56 -1.85 -18.92 -12.45
N ALA A 57 -0.65 -19.48 -12.30
CA ALA A 57 -0.45 -20.86 -11.85
C ALA A 57 -0.46 -21.02 -10.32
N ILE A 58 -0.53 -19.92 -9.54
CA ILE A 58 -0.54 -19.98 -8.08
C ILE A 58 -1.90 -20.49 -7.61
N ALA A 59 -1.90 -21.53 -6.78
CA ALA A 59 -3.11 -22.00 -6.11
C ALA A 59 -3.60 -20.93 -5.12
N LEU A 60 -4.85 -20.50 -5.27
CA LEU A 60 -5.53 -19.63 -4.31
C LEU A 60 -6.28 -20.52 -3.30
N ASN A 61 -6.03 -20.29 -2.01
CA ASN A 61 -6.61 -21.04 -0.88
C ASN A 61 -7.91 -20.42 -0.38
#